data_AF-I0BT49-F1
#
_entry.id   AF-I0BT49-F1
#
_cell.length_a   1.000
_cell.length_b   1.000
_cell.length_c   1.000
_cell.angle_alpha   90.00
_cell.angle_beta   90.00
_cell.angle_gamma   90.00
#
_symmetry.space_group_name_H-M   'P 1'
#
loop_
_entity.id
_entity.type
_entity.pdbx_description
1 polymer ?
#
loop_
_entity_poly.entity_id
_entity_poly.type
_entity_poly.pdbx_seq_one_letter_code
_entity_poly.pdbx_strand_id
1 'polypeptide(L)'
;MGKSKVNFMKDSLIWLAFAAVCLVLYIVNRIYRRTGRLGQATRELRRLTGRVREGQASAGDLGEWDRWLPQLESYPSDYNQLNQDIDFTGAFTAFLQQYYPQDPRLPALAEAARHKKDTIWGIKIPGDKR
;
A
#
# COMPACT_ATOMS: atom_id res chain seq x y z
N MET A 1 47.93 8.78 -28.02
CA MET A 1 47.33 8.30 -26.75
C MET A 1 46.16 9.18 -26.22
N GLY A 2 45.50 10.00 -27.06
CA GLY A 2 44.44 10.94 -26.61
C GLY A 2 42.98 10.53 -26.93
N LYS A 3 42.74 9.70 -27.96
CA LYS A 3 41.38 9.31 -28.39
C LYS A 3 40.65 8.39 -27.39
N SER A 4 41.38 7.58 -26.62
CA SER A 4 40.79 6.62 -25.66
C SER A 4 40.18 7.30 -24.42
N LYS A 5 40.78 8.40 -23.93
CA LYS A 5 40.23 9.19 -22.81
C LYS A 5 38.96 9.94 -23.19
N VAL A 6 38.88 10.41 -24.45
CA VAL A 6 37.73 11.19 -24.95
C VAL A 6 36.49 10.32 -25.13
N ASN A 7 36.63 9.07 -25.59
CA ASN A 7 35.50 8.15 -25.69
C ASN A 7 34.98 7.75 -24.30
N PHE A 8 35.87 7.43 -23.37
CA PHE A 8 35.49 7.10 -21.98
C PHE A 8 34.76 8.26 -21.28
N MET A 9 35.17 9.51 -21.52
CA MET A 9 34.47 10.70 -21.02
C MET A 9 33.07 10.87 -21.63
N LYS A 10 32.90 10.59 -22.92
CA LYS A 10 31.59 10.65 -23.60
C LYS A 10 30.65 9.56 -23.10
N ASP A 11 31.15 8.34 -22.93
CA ASP A 11 30.36 7.23 -22.39
C ASP A 11 29.91 7.53 -20.95
N SER A 12 30.81 8.09 -20.13
CA SER A 12 30.48 8.52 -18.76
C SER A 12 29.41 9.61 -18.73
N LEU A 13 29.46 10.57 -19.66
CA LEU A 13 28.45 11.63 -19.79
C LEU A 13 27.07 11.08 -20.20
N ILE A 14 27.03 10.09 -21.10
CA ILE A 14 25.79 9.42 -21.51
C ILE A 14 25.17 8.67 -20.33
N TRP A 15 25.97 7.93 -19.56
CA TRP A 15 25.49 7.25 -18.36
C TRP A 15 25.04 8.22 -17.27
N LEU A 16 25.75 9.34 -17.10
CA LEU A 16 25.35 10.39 -16.15
C LEU A 16 24.02 11.03 -16.56
N ALA A 17 23.86 11.35 -17.85
CA ALA A 17 22.60 11.88 -18.39
C ALA A 17 21.45 10.87 -18.24
N PHE A 18 21.70 9.59 -18.50
CA PHE A 18 20.72 8.52 -18.31
C PHE A 18 20.31 8.38 -16.84
N ALA A 19 21.28 8.38 -15.92
CA ALA A 19 21.00 8.36 -14.49
C ALA A 19 20.18 9.58 -14.04
N ALA A 20 20.49 10.77 -14.57
CA ALA A 20 19.71 11.97 -14.30
C ALA A 20 18.26 11.85 -14.80
N VAL A 21 18.05 11.31 -16.02
CA VAL A 21 16.70 11.07 -16.56
C VAL A 21 15.93 10.06 -15.69
N CYS A 22 16.56 8.95 -15.30
CA CYS A 22 15.95 7.98 -14.40
C CYS A 22 15.55 8.60 -13.05
N LEU A 23 16.40 9.46 -12.49
CA LEU A 23 16.10 10.16 -11.24
C LEU A 23 14.92 11.12 -11.40
N VAL A 24 14.88 11.89 -12.49
CA VAL A 24 13.75 12.79 -12.79
C VAL A 24 12.46 12.00 -12.96
N LEU A 25 12.47 10.91 -13.73
CA LEU A 25 11.31 10.03 -13.91
C LEU A 25 10.83 9.44 -12.59
N TYR A 26 11.74 9.03 -11.71
CA TYR A 26 11.41 8.56 -10.36
C TYR A 26 10.70 9.65 -9.54
N ILE A 27 11.23 10.88 -9.53
CA ILE A 27 10.65 12.01 -8.81
C ILE A 27 9.27 12.37 -9.36
N VAL A 28 9.13 12.46 -10.70
CA VAL A 28 7.85 12.77 -11.36
C VAL A 28 6.81 11.70 -11.06
N ASN A 29 7.17 10.42 -11.15
CA ASN A 29 6.28 9.31 -10.80
C ASN A 29 5.83 9.40 -9.33
N ARG A 30 6.75 9.73 -8.41
CA ARG A 30 6.42 9.91 -6.98
C ARG A 30 5.46 11.07 -6.74
N ILE A 31 5.64 12.19 -7.43
CA ILE A 31 4.76 13.36 -7.32
C ILE A 31 3.38 13.03 -7.91
N TYR A 32 3.35 12.45 -9.11
CA TYR A 32 2.11 12.08 -9.80
C TYR A 32 1.27 11.10 -8.97
N ARG A 33 1.91 10.11 -8.33
CA ARG A 33 1.25 9.18 -7.41
C ARG A 33 0.64 9.90 -6.20
N ARG A 34 1.29 10.94 -5.66
CA ARG A 34 0.80 11.69 -4.49
C ARG A 34 -0.35 12.66 -4.82
N THR A 35 -0.32 13.30 -5.98
CA THR A 35 -1.35 14.29 -6.39
C THR A 35 -2.52 13.66 -7.14
N GLY A 36 -2.32 12.48 -7.73
CA GLY A 36 -3.35 11.75 -8.44
C GLY A 36 -4.39 11.06 -7.54
N ARG A 37 -5.31 10.37 -8.21
CA ARG A 37 -6.42 9.63 -7.62
C ARG A 37 -5.96 8.56 -6.61
N LEU A 38 -4.82 7.93 -6.85
CA LEU A 38 -4.21 6.95 -5.94
C LEU A 38 -3.77 7.60 -4.62
N GLY A 39 -3.10 8.75 -4.66
CA GLY A 39 -2.71 9.48 -3.46
C GLY A 39 -3.89 10.00 -2.64
N GLN A 40 -5.04 10.25 -3.27
CA GLN A 40 -6.29 10.54 -2.57
C GLN A 40 -6.87 9.27 -1.92
N ALA A 41 -6.99 8.17 -2.67
CA ALA A 41 -7.46 6.89 -2.13
C ALA A 41 -6.62 6.44 -0.92
N THR A 42 -5.30 6.52 -1.01
CA THR A 42 -4.38 6.19 0.10
C THR A 42 -4.59 7.08 1.33
N ARG A 43 -4.81 8.40 1.12
CA ARG A 43 -5.07 9.35 2.22
C ARG A 43 -6.40 9.07 2.90
N GLU A 44 -7.46 8.86 2.11
CA GLU A 44 -8.79 8.58 2.64
C GLU A 44 -8.87 7.22 3.33
N LEU A 45 -8.24 6.18 2.78
CA LEU A 45 -8.17 4.88 3.43
C LEU A 45 -7.39 4.94 4.76
N ARG A 46 -6.34 5.77 4.84
CA ARG A 46 -5.63 6.05 6.10
C ARG A 46 -6.53 6.78 7.10
N ARG A 47 -7.32 7.77 6.64
CA ARG A 47 -8.29 8.50 7.46
C ARG A 47 -9.38 7.57 8.00
N LEU A 48 -9.98 6.75 7.15
CA LEU A 48 -11.00 5.77 7.50
C LEU A 48 -10.47 4.75 8.51
N THR A 49 -9.27 4.21 8.26
CA THR A 49 -8.60 3.30 9.19
C THR A 49 -8.36 3.93 10.55
N GLY A 50 -7.93 5.21 10.59
CA GLY A 50 -7.79 5.98 11.82
C GLY A 50 -9.12 6.09 12.57
N ARG A 51 -10.20 6.51 11.89
CA ARG A 51 -11.54 6.60 12.49
C ARG A 51 -12.02 5.28 13.09
N VAL A 52 -11.81 4.16 12.40
CA VAL A 52 -12.18 2.84 12.93
C VAL A 52 -11.40 2.53 14.20
N ARG A 53 -10.09 2.78 14.23
CA ARG A 53 -9.23 2.53 15.40
C ARG A 53 -9.57 3.42 16.58
N GLU A 54 -9.96 4.66 16.32
CA GLU A 54 -10.37 5.64 17.33
C GLU A 54 -11.83 5.43 17.79
N GLY A 55 -12.55 4.46 17.20
CA GLY A 55 -13.96 4.21 17.52
C GLY A 55 -14.92 5.29 16.99
N GLN A 56 -14.45 6.17 16.11
CA GLN A 56 -15.21 7.28 15.51
C GLN A 56 -15.82 6.91 14.15
N ALA A 57 -15.63 5.68 13.69
CA ALA A 57 -16.24 5.21 12.45
C ALA A 57 -17.76 5.10 12.61
N SER A 58 -18.48 5.34 11.52
CA SER A 58 -19.94 5.26 11.46
C SER A 58 -20.40 4.35 10.33
N ALA A 59 -21.62 3.80 10.40
CA ALA A 59 -22.17 2.95 9.34
C ALA A 59 -22.12 3.63 7.95
N GLY A 60 -22.28 4.96 7.89
CA GLY A 60 -22.18 5.74 6.65
C GLY A 60 -20.80 5.71 5.98
N ASP A 61 -19.75 5.34 6.71
CA ASP A 61 -18.39 5.26 6.18
C ASP A 61 -18.21 4.10 5.19
N LEU A 62 -19.14 3.13 5.15
CA LEU A 62 -19.10 2.03 4.19
C LEU A 62 -19.06 2.54 2.74
N GLY A 63 -19.81 3.59 2.42
CA GLY A 63 -19.81 4.18 1.08
C GLY A 63 -18.45 4.82 0.73
N GLU A 64 -17.71 5.32 1.71
CA GLU A 64 -16.34 5.80 1.48
C GLU A 64 -15.36 4.65 1.26
N TRP A 65 -15.47 3.57 2.05
CA TRP A 65 -14.67 2.36 1.84
C TRP A 65 -14.89 1.80 0.42
N ASP A 66 -16.14 1.59 0.01
CA ASP A 66 -16.49 1.08 -1.33
C ASP A 66 -16.05 2.01 -2.46
N ARG A 67 -15.95 3.31 -2.20
CA ARG A 67 -15.46 4.27 -3.19
C ARG A 67 -13.95 4.18 -3.40
N TRP A 68 -13.18 4.00 -2.33
CA TRP A 68 -11.72 4.14 -2.36
C TRP A 68 -10.97 2.81 -2.45
N LEU A 69 -11.50 1.72 -1.88
CA LEU A 69 -10.87 0.40 -1.91
C LEU A 69 -10.60 -0.09 -3.35
N PRO A 70 -11.58 -0.06 -4.29
CA PRO A 70 -11.37 -0.58 -5.66
C PRO A 70 -10.33 0.22 -6.45
N GLN A 71 -10.17 1.51 -6.10
CA GLN A 71 -9.17 2.36 -6.73
C GLN A 71 -7.76 1.95 -6.35
N LEU A 72 -7.57 1.43 -5.14
CA LEU A 72 -6.28 0.92 -4.68
C LEU A 72 -6.05 -0.53 -5.13
N GLU A 73 -7.09 -1.35 -5.23
CA GLU A 73 -7.01 -2.74 -5.75
C GLU A 73 -6.46 -2.82 -7.17
N SER A 74 -6.70 -1.78 -7.99
CA SER A 74 -6.11 -1.66 -9.34
C SER A 74 -4.58 -1.56 -9.33
N TYR A 75 -3.97 -1.31 -8.16
CA TYR A 75 -2.53 -1.13 -7.96
C TYR A 75 -2.03 -2.06 -6.83
N PRO A 76 -1.81 -3.35 -7.09
CA PRO A 76 -1.55 -4.36 -6.05
C PRO A 76 -0.30 -4.07 -5.20
N SER A 77 0.74 -3.44 -5.78
CA SER A 77 1.92 -3.04 -5.02
C SER A 77 1.60 -1.97 -3.97
N ASP A 78 0.85 -0.93 -4.35
CA ASP A 78 0.46 0.16 -3.47
C ASP A 78 -0.58 -0.30 -2.44
N TYR A 79 -1.50 -1.20 -2.84
CA TYR A 79 -2.43 -1.88 -1.95
C TYR A 79 -1.68 -2.64 -0.85
N ASN A 80 -0.75 -3.50 -1.23
CA ASN A 80 0.02 -4.32 -0.28
C ASN A 80 0.86 -3.46 0.64
N GLN A 81 1.54 -2.44 0.10
CA GLN A 81 2.35 -1.52 0.89
C GLN A 81 1.50 -0.75 1.90
N LEU A 82 0.38 -0.16 1.48
CA LEU A 82 -0.50 0.55 2.40
C LEU A 82 -1.09 -0.40 3.45
N ASN A 83 -1.47 -1.62 3.05
CA ASN A 83 -2.02 -2.58 4.00
C ASN A 83 -0.96 -3.01 5.00
N GLN A 84 0.30 -3.17 4.62
CA GLN A 84 1.40 -3.42 5.55
C GLN A 84 1.57 -2.25 6.53
N ASP A 85 1.58 -1.02 6.04
CA ASP A 85 1.82 0.20 6.85
C ASP A 85 0.73 0.45 7.89
N ILE A 86 -0.55 0.32 7.51
CA ILE A 86 -1.68 0.75 8.35
C ILE A 86 -2.71 -0.33 8.65
N ASP A 87 -2.55 -1.56 8.13
CA ASP A 87 -3.49 -2.66 8.35
C ASP A 87 -4.96 -2.31 8.05
N PHE A 88 -5.20 -1.59 6.95
CA PHE A 88 -6.56 -1.15 6.61
C PHE A 88 -7.50 -2.32 6.33
N THR A 89 -7.00 -3.49 5.87
CA THR A 89 -7.84 -4.68 5.67
C THR A 89 -8.38 -5.20 7.01
N GLY A 90 -7.54 -5.22 8.05
CA GLY A 90 -7.95 -5.57 9.41
C GLY A 90 -8.96 -4.57 9.98
N ALA A 91 -8.69 -3.27 9.80
CA ALA A 91 -9.62 -2.22 10.22
C ALA A 91 -10.96 -2.30 9.48
N PHE A 92 -10.96 -2.52 8.17
CA PHE A 92 -12.19 -2.67 7.40
C PHE A 92 -12.97 -3.92 7.79
N THR A 93 -12.28 -5.03 8.09
CA THR A 93 -12.91 -6.24 8.64
C THR A 93 -13.59 -5.94 9.98
N ALA A 94 -12.90 -5.27 10.90
CA ALA A 94 -13.46 -4.90 12.20
C ALA A 94 -14.67 -3.95 12.06
N PHE A 95 -14.58 -2.99 11.13
CA PHE A 95 -15.67 -2.10 10.79
C PHE A 95 -16.91 -2.86 10.29
N LEU A 96 -16.73 -3.77 9.34
CA LEU A 96 -17.82 -4.60 8.82
C LEU A 96 -18.39 -5.51 9.90
N GLN A 97 -17.57 -6.11 10.76
CA GLN A 97 -18.07 -6.93 11.87
C GLN A 97 -18.93 -6.12 12.85
N GLN A 98 -18.59 -4.86 13.07
CA GLN A 98 -19.31 -3.97 13.99
C GLN A 98 -20.64 -3.46 13.40
N TYR A 99 -20.64 -3.02 12.14
CA TYR A 99 -21.79 -2.32 11.54
C TYR A 99 -22.58 -3.17 10.54
N TYR A 100 -21.96 -4.18 9.93
CA TYR A 100 -22.53 -5.01 8.86
C TYR A 100 -22.14 -6.50 9.03
N PRO A 101 -22.51 -7.16 10.14
CA PRO A 101 -22.05 -8.52 10.46
C PRO A 101 -22.53 -9.61 9.48
N GLN A 102 -23.51 -9.30 8.62
CA GLN A 102 -24.03 -10.19 7.58
C GLN A 102 -23.38 -9.97 6.21
N ASP A 103 -22.39 -9.09 6.11
CA ASP A 103 -21.76 -8.77 4.82
C ASP A 103 -21.03 -10.01 4.25
N PRO A 104 -21.31 -10.41 2.99
CA PRO A 104 -20.73 -11.60 2.37
C PRO A 104 -19.22 -11.51 2.14
N ARG A 105 -18.61 -10.32 2.26
CA ARG A 105 -17.16 -10.09 2.08
C ARG A 105 -16.37 -10.41 3.35
N LEU A 106 -17.02 -10.49 4.51
CA LEU A 106 -16.39 -10.77 5.80
C LEU A 106 -15.51 -12.04 5.82
N PRO A 107 -15.92 -13.18 5.25
CA PRO A 107 -15.10 -14.39 5.25
C PRO A 107 -13.78 -14.19 4.48
N ALA A 108 -13.86 -13.59 3.29
CA ALA A 108 -12.69 -13.33 2.45
C ALA A 108 -11.71 -12.32 3.09
N LEU A 109 -12.25 -11.25 3.70
CA LEU A 109 -11.45 -10.25 4.39
C LEU A 109 -10.82 -10.80 5.68
N ALA A 110 -11.54 -11.64 6.41
CA ALA A 110 -11.03 -12.32 7.60
C ALA A 110 -9.90 -13.29 7.26
N GLU A 111 -9.99 -14.02 6.14
CA GLU A 111 -8.92 -14.88 5.64
C GLU A 111 -7.67 -14.08 5.26
N ALA A 112 -7.85 -12.99 4.51
CA ALA A 112 -6.74 -12.07 4.17
C ALA A 112 -6.08 -11.45 5.41
N ALA A 113 -6.86 -11.10 6.44
CA ALA A 113 -6.34 -10.58 7.71
C ALA A 113 -5.58 -11.64 8.52
N ARG A 114 -6.01 -12.92 8.49
CA ARG A 114 -5.31 -14.03 9.16
C ARG A 114 -3.94 -14.29 8.56
N HIS A 115 -3.81 -14.33 7.24
CA HIS A 115 -2.52 -14.51 6.57
C HIS A 115 -1.49 -13.44 6.94
N LYS A 116 -1.93 -12.19 7.16
CA LYS A 116 -1.04 -11.12 7.63
C LYS A 116 -0.59 -11.33 9.08
N LYS A 117 -1.51 -11.73 9.98
CA LYS A 117 -1.15 -12.04 11.37
C LYS A 117 -0.11 -13.16 11.43
N ASP A 118 -0.28 -14.23 10.67
CA ASP A 118 0.69 -15.35 10.63
C ASP A 118 2.08 -14.92 10.12
N THR A 119 2.14 -13.89 9.26
CA THR A 119 3.41 -13.32 8.77
C THR A 119 4.07 -12.37 9.78
N ILE A 120 3.28 -11.60 10.54
CA ILE A 120 3.78 -10.73 11.62
C ILE A 120 4.28 -11.57 12.81
N TRP A 121 3.67 -12.73 13.05
CA TRP A 121 4.07 -13.71 14.06
C TRP A 121 5.14 -14.71 13.54
N GLY A 122 6.06 -14.25 12.69
CA GLY A 122 7.21 -15.02 12.17
C GLY A 122 8.22 -15.52 13.21
N ILE A 123 7.91 -15.47 14.51
CA ILE A 123 8.53 -16.33 15.50
C ILE A 123 7.72 -17.62 15.49
N LYS A 124 8.22 -18.65 14.79
CA LYS A 124 7.78 -20.03 15.02
C LYS A 124 7.78 -20.24 16.53
N ILE A 125 6.61 -20.38 17.15
CA ILE A 125 6.53 -21.05 18.45
C ILE A 125 6.76 -22.52 18.08
N PRO A 126 7.95 -23.11 18.35
CA PRO A 126 8.08 -24.55 18.20
C PRO A 126 7.00 -25.15 19.10
N GLY A 127 6.12 -25.94 18.47
CA GLY A 127 4.98 -26.53 19.14
C GLY A 127 5.40 -27.12 20.48
N ASP A 128 4.75 -26.63 21.53
CA ASP A 128 4.65 -27.30 22.81
C ASP A 128 3.98 -28.65 22.55
N LYS A 129 4.82 -29.66 22.32
CA LYS A 129 4.43 -31.05 22.47
C LYS A 129 4.60 -31.35 23.95
N ARG A 130 3.45 -31.59 24.58
CA ARG A 130 3.28 -32.37 25.81
C ARG A 130 4.37 -33.41 26.02
#